data_AF-A0A1A8W5F4-F1
#
_entry.id   AF-A0A1A8W5F4-F1
#
_cell.length_a   1.000
_cell.length_b   1.000
_cell.length_c   1.000
_cell.angle_alpha   90.00
_cell.angle_beta   90.00
_cell.angle_gamma   90.00
#
_symmetry.space_group_name_H-M   'P 1'
#
loop_
_entity.id
_entity.type
_entity.pdbx_description
1 polymer ?
#
loop_
_entity_poly.entity_id
_entity_poly.type
_entity_poly.pdbx_seq_one_letter_code
_entity_poly.pdbx_strand_id
1 'polypeptide(L)'
;MLLHSICRDIIVTSCLGFIKNKNCISNNLKFIRPFGRAYFEGNNYLLGHYWDRIPSSLLVKIDRRRRRYITVGSYQVRAKKEASRVEKNHQDKRKKMTEEETTILPDEQKCSERGIVPAMKKETSAGIANGLNGKEERRVKDERDVKEPNGDRNEKAVLKKKIDKSAKQMKGKKEVKKKGTAKEGVVKSSISLSYAPIPKNIEQRWHDFNKIREYAKITNVYLGAHISASGGVQNAPINSFNISGLAFALFLKNQRKWDSAPLTSDNIKLFEENCNKYDLDKNFILPHGSYLINLANPDKEKREKSYMSFLDDIKRCEQLKIKLYNFHPGSTVGQCSLEEGIKNIADCINRAHQETSGVIIILENSAGQRNSVGSKFEHLRDIILQIKDKERIGVCLDTCHTFAAGYDIKTYDNFNKVMEQFDKIVNAKYLKAVHLNDSKSDIGSGLDRHENIGKGKLTLDTFKYIMTSKYFKNIPIILETPDLTNDESVYKYEIEYLYKLGLKQQE
;
A
#
# COMPACT_ATOMS: atom_id res chain seq x y z
N MET A 1 -57.88 18.69 27.87
CA MET A 1 -57.56 18.05 26.58
C MET A 1 -56.34 17.16 26.85
N LEU A 2 -56.42 15.83 26.97
CA LEU A 2 -56.92 14.78 26.04
C LEU A 2 -56.01 14.68 24.79
N LEU A 3 -55.45 13.52 24.37
CA LEU A 3 -55.39 12.10 24.83
C LEU A 3 -54.04 11.48 24.34
N HIS A 4 -53.53 10.29 24.70
CA HIS A 4 -54.05 9.04 25.31
C HIS A 4 -53.23 8.70 26.61
N SER A 5 -53.18 7.53 27.31
CA SER A 5 -53.29 6.07 27.06
C SER A 5 -52.17 5.44 26.20
N ILE A 6 -51.45 4.35 26.51
CA ILE A 6 -51.49 3.21 27.48
C ILE A 6 -52.16 1.92 26.97
N CYS A 7 -51.39 0.82 26.88
CA CYS A 7 -51.65 -0.50 27.49
C CYS A 7 -50.43 -1.46 27.44
N ARG A 8 -50.37 -2.42 28.38
CA ARG A 8 -49.49 -3.63 28.43
C ARG A 8 -50.41 -4.86 28.62
N ASP A 9 -50.00 -6.12 28.44
CA ASP A 9 -49.42 -6.95 29.52
C ASP A 9 -49.04 -8.39 29.09
N ILE A 10 -48.00 -8.94 29.77
CA ILE A 10 -47.88 -10.25 30.47
C ILE A 10 -48.37 -11.54 29.73
N ILE A 11 -47.57 -12.61 29.54
CA ILE A 11 -47.26 -13.71 30.50
C ILE A 11 -45.92 -14.43 30.13
N VAL A 12 -45.29 -15.06 31.13
CA VAL A 12 -44.06 -15.89 31.06
C VAL A 12 -44.40 -17.37 31.35
N THR A 13 -43.67 -18.36 30.79
CA THR A 13 -42.94 -19.43 31.54
C THR A 13 -42.29 -20.50 30.64
N SER A 14 -41.13 -20.96 31.09
CA SER A 14 -40.20 -21.99 30.57
C SER A 14 -40.77 -23.41 30.37
N CYS A 15 -40.11 -24.22 29.54
CA CYS A 15 -39.39 -25.43 30.03
C CYS A 15 -38.44 -26.08 29.00
N LEU A 16 -37.55 -26.95 29.47
CA LEU A 16 -36.52 -27.69 28.70
C LEU A 16 -36.93 -29.17 28.48
N GLY A 17 -36.40 -29.85 27.46
CA GLY A 17 -36.25 -31.32 27.55
C GLY A 17 -36.21 -32.19 26.28
N PHE A 18 -35.00 -32.54 25.84
CA PHE A 18 -34.56 -33.92 25.54
C PHE A 18 -35.15 -34.79 24.38
N ILE A 19 -34.23 -35.16 23.47
CA ILE A 19 -33.91 -36.52 22.96
C ILE A 19 -34.54 -37.08 21.65
N LYS A 20 -33.60 -37.50 20.77
CA LYS A 20 -33.58 -38.58 19.73
C LYS A 20 -34.89 -39.01 19.03
N ASN A 21 -34.84 -39.04 17.69
CA ASN A 21 -34.63 -40.36 17.02
C ASN A 21 -33.98 -40.25 15.62
N LYS A 22 -33.65 -41.40 15.03
CA LYS A 22 -33.09 -41.58 13.66
C LYS A 22 -34.08 -42.34 12.75
N ASN A 23 -33.75 -42.37 11.45
CA ASN A 23 -34.17 -43.30 10.39
C ASN A 23 -35.58 -43.14 9.77
N CYS A 24 -35.57 -42.77 8.47
CA CYS A 24 -36.38 -43.27 7.33
C CYS A 24 -35.98 -42.38 6.13
N ILE A 25 -35.25 -42.80 5.09
CA ILE A 25 -35.36 -43.95 4.17
C ILE A 25 -36.56 -43.88 3.23
N SER A 26 -36.27 -44.07 1.93
CA SER A 26 -37.16 -44.26 0.76
C SER A 26 -37.86 -43.03 0.14
N ASN A 27 -37.33 -42.65 -1.04
CA ASN A 27 -38.03 -42.47 -2.32
C ASN A 27 -39.52 -42.02 -2.32
N ASN A 28 -39.79 -40.93 -3.04
CA ASN A 28 -40.31 -41.06 -4.40
C ASN A 28 -40.19 -39.78 -5.25
N LEU A 29 -40.23 -39.93 -6.57
CA LEU A 29 -40.22 -38.82 -7.54
C LEU A 29 -41.63 -38.28 -7.76
N LYS A 30 -41.73 -37.00 -8.14
CA LYS A 30 -42.62 -36.57 -9.25
C LYS A 30 -42.13 -35.29 -9.90
N PHE A 31 -42.03 -35.31 -11.24
CA PHE A 31 -41.78 -34.15 -12.09
C PHE A 31 -43.10 -33.45 -12.41
N ILE A 32 -43.20 -32.12 -12.27
CA ILE A 32 -44.21 -31.29 -12.96
C ILE A 32 -43.55 -30.01 -13.50
N ARG A 33 -43.96 -29.61 -14.70
CA ARG A 33 -43.59 -28.42 -15.51
C ARG A 33 -44.66 -28.31 -16.63
N PRO A 34 -44.81 -27.18 -17.36
CA PRO A 34 -44.88 -25.78 -16.88
C PRO A 34 -45.93 -24.91 -17.64
N PHE A 35 -46.53 -23.90 -17.00
CA PHE A 35 -47.24 -22.77 -17.64
C PHE A 35 -47.13 -21.53 -16.72
N GLY A 36 -47.18 -20.26 -17.15
CA GLY A 36 -47.31 -19.67 -18.50
C GLY A 36 -46.85 -18.19 -18.53
N ARG A 37 -47.07 -17.46 -19.65
CA ARG A 37 -46.86 -15.99 -19.80
C ARG A 37 -48.17 -15.23 -19.43
N ALA A 38 -48.32 -13.90 -19.43
CA ALA A 38 -47.50 -12.73 -19.85
C ALA A 38 -47.73 -11.55 -18.86
N TYR A 39 -47.17 -10.34 -19.01
CA TYR A 39 -47.52 -9.31 -20.03
C TYR A 39 -46.36 -8.34 -20.33
N PHE A 40 -46.49 -7.57 -21.41
CA PHE A 40 -45.51 -6.58 -21.89
C PHE A 40 -46.22 -5.55 -22.80
N GLU A 41 -46.03 -4.25 -22.58
CA GLU A 41 -46.30 -3.14 -23.53
C GLU A 41 -45.89 -1.80 -22.85
N GLY A 42 -45.23 -0.83 -23.51
CA GLY A 42 -44.58 -0.87 -24.83
C GLY A 42 -43.61 0.30 -25.05
N ASN A 43 -42.75 0.14 -26.08
CA ASN A 43 -42.53 1.06 -27.22
C ASN A 43 -42.00 2.50 -26.97
N ASN A 44 -41.04 3.06 -27.73
CA ASN A 44 -40.48 2.67 -29.05
C ASN A 44 -39.09 3.31 -29.35
N TYR A 45 -38.18 2.53 -29.98
CA TYR A 45 -37.06 2.91 -30.91
C TYR A 45 -35.99 3.97 -30.49
N LEU A 46 -34.76 4.02 -31.04
CA LEU A 46 -34.12 3.41 -32.24
C LEU A 46 -32.62 3.01 -31.98
N LEU A 47 -31.87 2.58 -33.01
CA LEU A 47 -30.59 1.81 -32.92
C LEU A 47 -29.28 2.63 -33.10
N GLY A 48 -28.12 2.09 -32.66
CA GLY A 48 -26.85 2.84 -32.63
C GLY A 48 -25.48 2.12 -32.55
N HIS A 49 -25.33 0.90 -33.09
CA HIS A 49 -24.03 0.25 -33.49
C HIS A 49 -22.92 -0.16 -32.47
N TYR A 50 -22.12 -1.15 -32.95
CA TYR A 50 -20.78 -1.63 -32.52
C TYR A 50 -20.55 -2.19 -31.11
N TRP A 51 -20.71 -3.51 -30.99
CA TRP A 51 -19.92 -4.37 -30.10
C TRP A 51 -19.26 -5.49 -30.92
N ASP A 52 -17.98 -5.35 -31.26
CA ASP A 52 -17.25 -6.36 -32.02
C ASP A 52 -15.77 -6.45 -31.60
N ARG A 53 -15.40 -7.60 -31.01
CA ARG A 53 -14.06 -8.19 -30.79
C ARG A 53 -13.97 -8.98 -29.48
N ILE A 54 -14.49 -10.21 -29.49
CA ILE A 54 -14.07 -11.28 -28.57
C ILE A 54 -13.51 -12.42 -29.42
N PRO A 55 -12.26 -12.89 -29.19
CA PRO A 55 -11.69 -14.00 -29.95
C PRO A 55 -12.51 -15.29 -29.83
N SER A 56 -12.70 -16.00 -30.93
CA SER A 56 -13.59 -17.17 -31.03
C SER A 56 -13.13 -18.43 -30.28
N SER A 57 -12.02 -18.36 -29.53
CA SER A 57 -11.38 -19.48 -28.82
C SER A 57 -11.98 -19.82 -27.45
N LEU A 58 -13.07 -19.16 -27.03
CA LEU A 58 -13.63 -19.25 -25.67
C LEU A 58 -15.12 -19.65 -25.59
N LEU A 59 -15.76 -19.99 -26.72
CA LEU A 59 -17.17 -20.39 -26.76
C LEU A 59 -17.36 -21.91 -26.69
N VAL A 60 -17.47 -22.45 -25.46
CA VAL A 60 -17.85 -23.84 -25.22
C VAL A 60 -19.36 -24.03 -25.46
N LYS A 61 -19.73 -24.73 -26.55
CA LYS A 61 -21.11 -25.15 -26.80
C LYS A 61 -21.51 -26.30 -25.87
N ILE A 62 -22.52 -26.10 -25.03
CA ILE A 62 -23.15 -27.19 -24.26
C ILE A 62 -24.25 -27.83 -25.12
N ASP A 63 -23.95 -28.98 -25.73
CA ASP A 63 -24.98 -29.83 -26.35
C ASP A 63 -25.72 -30.65 -25.29
N ARG A 64 -27.05 -30.51 -25.24
CA ARG A 64 -27.95 -31.22 -24.31
C ARG A 64 -28.49 -32.53 -24.90
N ARG A 65 -27.70 -33.36 -25.60
CA ARG A 65 -28.21 -34.65 -26.14
C ARG A 65 -27.22 -35.81 -26.35
N ARG A 66 -26.38 -36.16 -25.35
CA ARG A 66 -25.90 -37.56 -25.14
C ARG A 66 -25.28 -37.78 -23.75
N ARG A 67 -25.60 -38.92 -23.10
CA ARG A 67 -24.90 -39.39 -21.89
C ARG A 67 -23.63 -40.15 -22.28
N ARG A 68 -22.45 -39.55 -22.15
CA ARG A 68 -21.16 -40.25 -21.97
C ARG A 68 -20.28 -39.43 -21.04
N TYR A 69 -19.69 -40.07 -20.03
CA TYR A 69 -18.63 -39.46 -19.23
C TYR A 69 -17.32 -39.55 -20.03
N ILE A 70 -16.58 -38.45 -20.10
CA ILE A 70 -15.17 -38.43 -20.52
C ILE A 70 -14.37 -37.89 -19.33
N THR A 71 -13.36 -38.66 -18.92
CA THR A 71 -12.59 -38.40 -17.71
C THR A 71 -11.56 -37.30 -17.95
N VAL A 72 -11.52 -36.29 -17.08
CA VAL A 72 -10.40 -35.34 -16.99
C VAL A 72 -9.78 -35.49 -15.60
N GLY A 73 -8.62 -36.16 -15.53
CA GLY A 73 -7.97 -36.52 -14.27
C GLY A 73 -7.15 -35.37 -13.68
N SER A 74 -7.44 -34.98 -12.43
CA SER A 74 -6.53 -34.25 -11.53
C SER A 74 -7.18 -33.99 -10.16
N TYR A 75 -8.43 -33.52 -10.13
CA TYR A 75 -9.03 -32.96 -8.91
C TYR A 75 -9.41 -33.96 -7.81
N GLN A 76 -9.80 -35.20 -8.13
CA GLN A 76 -10.25 -36.17 -7.11
C GLN A 76 -9.13 -36.73 -6.21
N VAL A 77 -7.87 -36.66 -6.63
CA VAL A 77 -6.72 -37.16 -5.84
C VAL A 77 -6.46 -36.26 -4.62
N ARG A 78 -6.74 -34.96 -4.73
CA ARG A 78 -6.47 -33.97 -3.70
C ARG A 78 -7.42 -34.11 -2.49
N ALA A 79 -8.72 -34.16 -2.76
CA ALA A 79 -9.75 -34.29 -1.72
C ALA A 79 -9.58 -35.57 -0.85
N LYS A 80 -9.22 -36.71 -1.46
CA LYS A 80 -8.94 -37.94 -0.70
C LYS A 80 -7.66 -37.86 0.15
N LYS A 81 -6.62 -37.16 -0.31
CA LYS A 81 -5.40 -36.93 0.48
C LYS A 81 -5.64 -35.95 1.64
N GLU A 82 -6.45 -34.93 1.45
CA GLU A 82 -6.77 -33.94 2.48
C GLU A 82 -7.65 -34.55 3.59
N ALA A 83 -8.67 -35.35 3.25
CA ALA A 83 -9.50 -36.06 4.24
C ALA A 83 -8.67 -37.01 5.12
N SER A 84 -7.88 -37.91 4.52
CA SER A 84 -7.07 -38.89 5.27
C SER A 84 -5.97 -38.24 6.12
N ARG A 85 -5.51 -37.03 5.75
CA ARG A 85 -4.57 -36.23 6.56
C ARG A 85 -5.23 -35.62 7.80
N VAL A 86 -6.51 -35.23 7.72
CA VAL A 86 -7.27 -34.72 8.86
C VAL A 86 -7.57 -35.84 9.87
N GLU A 87 -7.92 -37.05 9.39
CA GLU A 87 -8.17 -38.20 10.26
C GLU A 87 -6.93 -38.62 11.07
N LYS A 88 -5.74 -38.70 10.44
CA LYS A 88 -4.49 -38.99 11.17
C LYS A 88 -4.17 -37.94 12.23
N ASN A 89 -4.27 -36.65 11.90
CA ASN A 89 -4.04 -35.57 12.85
C ASN A 89 -4.97 -35.62 14.08
N HIS A 90 -6.18 -36.18 13.95
CA HIS A 90 -7.09 -36.41 15.09
C HIS A 90 -6.75 -37.66 15.91
N GLN A 91 -6.18 -38.70 15.31
CA GLN A 91 -5.70 -39.88 16.03
C GLN A 91 -4.42 -39.58 16.82
N ASP A 92 -3.45 -38.89 16.21
CA ASP A 92 -2.17 -38.55 16.86
C ASP A 92 -2.36 -37.59 18.04
N LYS A 93 -3.27 -36.61 17.92
CA LYS A 93 -3.67 -35.76 19.05
C LYS A 93 -4.34 -36.55 20.19
N ARG A 94 -5.10 -37.60 19.88
CA ARG A 94 -5.73 -38.44 20.91
C ARG A 94 -4.73 -39.31 21.67
N LYS A 95 -3.64 -39.75 21.03
CA LYS A 95 -2.57 -40.49 21.72
C LYS A 95 -1.75 -39.60 22.66
N LYS A 96 -1.35 -38.40 22.21
CA LYS A 96 -0.58 -37.48 23.09
C LYS A 96 -1.34 -37.08 24.36
N MET A 97 -2.66 -36.93 24.31
CA MET A 97 -3.48 -36.66 25.50
C MET A 97 -3.62 -37.83 26.48
N THR A 98 -3.05 -39.01 26.19
CA THR A 98 -3.05 -40.18 27.08
C THR A 98 -1.67 -40.56 27.62
N GLU A 99 -0.63 -39.76 27.36
CA GLU A 99 0.77 -40.08 27.71
C GLU A 99 1.42 -39.05 28.66
N GLU A 100 0.71 -37.99 29.07
CA GLU A 100 1.25 -36.90 29.93
C GLU A 100 0.64 -36.83 31.35
N GLU A 101 -0.29 -37.72 31.73
CA GLU A 101 -0.78 -37.85 33.13
C GLU A 101 -0.04 -38.97 33.89
N THR A 102 1.20 -38.73 34.32
CA THR A 102 1.75 -39.39 35.52
C THR A 102 3.02 -38.71 36.09
N THR A 103 2.96 -38.36 37.38
CA THR A 103 4.05 -38.16 38.39
C THR A 103 4.34 -36.75 38.95
N ILE A 104 3.90 -36.57 40.22
CA ILE A 104 4.67 -36.14 41.41
C ILE A 104 5.12 -34.65 41.53
N LEU A 105 4.44 -33.94 42.44
CA LEU A 105 4.93 -32.84 43.31
C LEU A 105 5.62 -33.46 44.56
N PRO A 106 6.52 -32.79 45.33
CA PRO A 106 6.40 -31.41 45.89
C PRO A 106 7.70 -30.56 45.69
N ASP A 107 7.92 -29.34 46.22
CA ASP A 107 7.58 -28.81 47.57
C ASP A 107 7.55 -27.27 47.69
N GLU A 108 7.14 -26.76 48.86
CA GLU A 108 6.91 -25.34 49.13
C GLU A 108 8.19 -24.47 49.31
N GLN A 109 8.11 -23.18 48.96
CA GLN A 109 8.65 -22.14 49.85
C GLN A 109 7.87 -20.82 49.78
N LYS A 110 7.72 -20.18 50.95
CA LYS A 110 6.88 -19.01 51.19
C LYS A 110 7.68 -17.70 51.07
N CYS A 111 7.05 -16.64 50.59
CA CYS A 111 7.49 -15.27 50.84
C CYS A 111 6.27 -14.43 51.21
N SER A 112 6.33 -13.72 52.34
CA SER A 112 5.21 -12.95 52.90
C SER A 112 5.58 -11.48 53.11
N GLU A 113 4.55 -10.64 53.16
CA GLU A 113 4.67 -9.18 53.08
C GLU A 113 5.40 -8.54 54.26
N ARG A 114 6.10 -7.43 53.97
CA ARG A 114 6.11 -6.24 54.83
C ARG A 114 6.60 -5.03 54.04
N GLY A 115 5.75 -4.02 53.89
CA GLY A 115 6.14 -2.71 53.37
C GLY A 115 6.43 -1.71 54.49
N ILE A 116 6.98 -0.54 54.14
CA ILE A 116 6.98 0.69 54.94
C ILE A 116 7.16 1.89 54.00
N VAL A 117 6.47 2.99 54.31
CA VAL A 117 6.70 4.36 53.85
C VAL A 117 6.73 5.23 55.11
N PRO A 118 7.46 6.38 55.20
CA PRO A 118 6.89 7.61 54.61
C PRO A 118 7.85 8.78 54.26
N ALA A 119 7.23 9.82 53.68
CA ALA A 119 7.46 11.27 53.94
C ALA A 119 8.67 12.05 53.36
N MET A 120 8.31 12.96 52.44
CA MET A 120 8.59 14.42 52.45
C MET A 120 10.03 15.00 52.37
N LYS A 121 10.20 15.92 51.40
CA LYS A 121 10.36 17.35 51.70
C LYS A 121 9.84 18.25 50.56
N LYS A 122 9.72 19.55 50.82
CA LYS A 122 9.21 20.62 49.92
C LYS A 122 10.32 21.64 49.60
N GLU A 123 9.94 22.61 48.74
CA GLU A 123 10.45 23.99 48.54
C GLU A 123 11.06 24.19 47.12
N THR A 124 10.72 25.19 46.28
CA THR A 124 10.42 26.65 46.38
C THR A 124 11.64 27.51 46.75
N SER A 125 11.95 28.65 46.12
CA SER A 125 11.37 29.38 44.96
C SER A 125 12.22 30.60 44.57
N ALA A 126 12.01 31.18 43.37
CA ALA A 126 12.51 32.50 42.92
C ALA A 126 14.04 32.61 42.71
N GLY A 127 14.58 33.61 41.98
CA GLY A 127 13.96 34.69 41.19
C GLY A 127 15.02 35.63 40.57
N ILE A 128 14.60 36.85 40.15
CA ILE A 128 15.41 37.94 39.55
C ILE A 128 15.85 37.65 38.08
N ALA A 129 15.74 38.49 37.02
CA ALA A 129 15.18 39.82 36.69
C ALA A 129 16.22 40.75 36.00
N ASN A 130 15.74 41.84 35.38
CA ASN A 130 16.40 42.74 34.42
C ASN A 130 16.56 42.14 33.00
N GLY A 131 16.19 42.78 31.87
CA GLY A 131 15.40 44.01 31.66
C GLY A 131 16.20 45.20 31.10
N LEU A 132 15.79 45.72 29.92
CA LEU A 132 16.12 47.07 29.43
C LEU A 132 15.18 47.49 28.27
N ASN A 133 15.10 48.80 27.98
CA ASN A 133 14.19 49.41 27.00
C ASN A 133 14.80 49.59 25.61
N GLY A 134 13.96 49.72 24.58
CA GLY A 134 14.34 50.17 23.24
C GLY A 134 13.14 50.45 22.32
N LYS A 135 12.62 51.68 22.34
CA LYS A 135 11.67 52.17 21.31
C LYS A 135 12.44 52.93 20.24
N GLU A 136 12.03 52.78 18.98
CA GLU A 136 11.95 53.95 18.09
C GLU A 136 10.85 53.81 17.02
N GLU A 137 10.18 54.93 16.74
CA GLU A 137 9.24 55.10 15.61
C GLU A 137 9.72 56.26 14.73
N ARG A 138 9.63 56.12 13.40
CA ARG A 138 9.46 57.19 12.40
C ARG A 138 9.25 56.53 11.03
N ARG A 139 8.04 56.53 10.43
CA ARG A 139 7.27 57.62 9.79
C ARG A 139 7.79 58.11 8.42
N VAL A 140 7.20 57.51 7.37
CA VAL A 140 6.57 58.15 6.18
C VAL A 140 7.30 59.26 5.42
N LYS A 141 7.62 58.97 4.15
CA LYS A 141 7.25 59.71 2.90
C LYS A 141 7.47 58.73 1.72
N ASP A 142 6.59 58.42 0.76
CA ASP A 142 5.42 59.06 0.12
C ASP A 142 5.76 59.71 -1.25
N GLU A 143 4.88 59.53 -2.24
CA GLU A 143 4.90 60.03 -3.64
C GLU A 143 6.00 59.50 -4.61
N ARG A 144 5.83 59.45 -5.95
CA ARG A 144 4.65 59.25 -6.85
C ARG A 144 5.11 58.82 -8.27
N ASP A 145 4.22 58.11 -8.98
CA ASP A 145 3.95 58.14 -10.44
C ASP A 145 5.01 57.92 -11.57
N VAL A 146 4.58 57.11 -12.56
CA VAL A 146 4.52 57.38 -14.03
C VAL A 146 5.50 56.73 -15.06
N LYS A 147 4.85 55.99 -15.98
CA LYS A 147 5.11 55.69 -17.43
C LYS A 147 5.96 54.51 -17.93
N GLU A 148 5.40 53.93 -19.00
CA GLU A 148 6.00 53.03 -20.00
C GLU A 148 6.99 53.75 -20.93
N PRO A 149 7.59 53.02 -21.89
CA PRO A 149 7.21 53.34 -23.27
C PRO A 149 6.75 52.13 -24.13
N ASN A 150 5.90 52.43 -25.12
CA ASN A 150 5.41 51.53 -26.17
C ASN A 150 5.68 52.13 -27.57
N GLY A 151 5.74 51.30 -28.62
CA GLY A 151 5.90 51.69 -30.04
C GLY A 151 7.35 51.59 -30.54
N ASP A 152 7.66 51.24 -31.80
CA ASP A 152 6.86 50.83 -32.98
C ASP A 152 7.54 49.61 -33.65
N ARG A 153 6.88 48.59 -34.24
CA ARG A 153 5.88 48.45 -35.34
C ARG A 153 6.45 48.51 -36.78
N ASN A 154 6.12 47.45 -37.55
CA ASN A 154 6.08 47.32 -39.02
C ASN A 154 7.45 47.36 -39.77
N GLU A 155 7.67 46.73 -40.95
CA GLU A 155 6.74 46.05 -41.87
C GLU A 155 7.41 45.05 -42.88
N LYS A 156 6.59 44.43 -43.75
CA LYS A 156 6.90 43.90 -45.13
C LYS A 156 7.69 42.59 -45.34
N ALA A 157 6.95 41.48 -45.21
CA ALA A 157 6.66 40.47 -46.25
C ALA A 157 7.58 40.21 -47.49
N VAL A 158 7.97 38.92 -47.63
CA VAL A 158 7.90 38.05 -48.85
C VAL A 158 8.67 38.39 -50.15
N LEU A 159 9.66 37.55 -50.53
CA LEU A 159 9.77 36.99 -51.91
C LEU A 159 10.64 35.70 -52.12
N LYS A 160 10.03 34.69 -52.77
CA LYS A 160 10.52 33.62 -53.69
C LYS A 160 12.00 33.09 -53.75
N LYS A 161 12.13 31.79 -53.39
CA LYS A 161 12.42 30.58 -54.24
C LYS A 161 13.72 30.36 -55.07
N LYS A 162 14.25 29.11 -54.94
CA LYS A 162 15.12 28.30 -55.86
C LYS A 162 16.60 28.72 -55.97
N ILE A 163 17.57 27.90 -56.42
CA ILE A 163 17.65 26.72 -57.34
C ILE A 163 18.65 25.65 -56.78
N ASP A 164 18.61 24.33 -57.04
CA ASP A 164 17.52 23.33 -57.21
C ASP A 164 18.09 21.89 -56.93
N LYS A 165 18.80 21.17 -57.84
CA LYS A 165 19.40 19.79 -57.63
C LYS A 165 20.54 19.40 -58.61
N SER A 166 21.35 18.37 -58.29
CA SER A 166 21.87 17.35 -59.25
C SER A 166 22.47 16.08 -58.60
N ALA A 167 22.51 14.96 -59.34
CA ALA A 167 23.05 13.63 -58.92
C ALA A 167 23.35 12.71 -60.14
N LYS A 168 23.99 11.54 -59.90
CA LYS A 168 24.63 10.54 -60.83
C LYS A 168 26.16 10.73 -60.89
N GLN A 169 27.01 9.72 -61.20
CA GLN A 169 26.89 8.33 -61.69
C GLN A 169 28.02 7.48 -61.03
N MET A 170 28.07 6.14 -60.91
CA MET A 170 27.95 5.01 -61.87
C MET A 170 27.53 3.70 -61.13
N LYS A 171 26.75 2.76 -61.71
CA LYS A 171 27.17 1.53 -62.45
C LYS A 171 28.43 0.82 -61.88
N GLY A 172 28.47 -0.49 -61.57
CA GLY A 172 27.42 -1.52 -61.43
C GLY A 172 27.81 -2.91 -62.02
N LYS A 173 27.42 -4.02 -61.36
CA LYS A 173 27.32 -5.40 -61.92
C LYS A 173 26.64 -6.37 -60.93
N LYS A 174 26.06 -7.47 -61.42
CA LYS A 174 25.66 -8.67 -60.66
C LYS A 174 26.50 -9.86 -61.14
N GLU A 175 26.90 -10.78 -60.25
CA GLU A 175 26.44 -12.19 -60.24
C GLU A 175 27.02 -13.00 -59.06
N VAL A 176 26.82 -14.32 -59.02
CA VAL A 176 26.70 -15.13 -57.79
C VAL A 176 27.73 -16.27 -57.71
N LYS A 177 28.38 -16.45 -56.54
CA LYS A 177 28.62 -17.80 -55.93
C LYS A 177 29.12 -17.80 -54.47
N LYS A 178 28.59 -18.79 -53.75
CA LYS A 178 28.83 -19.27 -52.37
C LYS A 178 30.28 -19.15 -51.82
N LYS A 179 30.43 -18.73 -50.55
CA LYS A 179 30.71 -19.60 -49.36
C LYS A 179 30.98 -18.77 -48.08
N GLY A 180 30.68 -19.34 -46.91
CA GLY A 180 31.39 -19.04 -45.65
C GLY A 180 30.73 -18.08 -44.65
N THR A 181 30.66 -18.54 -43.39
CA THR A 181 30.95 -17.85 -42.11
C THR A 181 31.01 -16.31 -42.07
N ALA A 182 30.41 -15.62 -41.09
CA ALA A 182 29.64 -16.06 -39.91
C ALA A 182 28.58 -15.02 -39.53
N LYS A 183 27.60 -15.41 -38.70
CA LYS A 183 26.63 -14.47 -38.11
C LYS A 183 27.15 -13.99 -36.76
N GLU A 184 27.44 -12.71 -36.63
CA GLU A 184 27.50 -12.05 -35.33
C GLU A 184 26.09 -12.02 -34.73
N GLY A 185 25.83 -12.94 -33.81
CA GLY A 185 24.60 -12.94 -33.04
C GLY A 185 24.65 -11.85 -32.00
N VAL A 186 23.78 -10.83 -32.11
CA VAL A 186 23.56 -9.86 -31.03
C VAL A 186 22.95 -10.62 -29.84
N VAL A 187 23.80 -11.03 -28.91
CA VAL A 187 23.39 -11.70 -27.68
C VAL A 187 22.68 -10.68 -26.80
N LYS A 188 21.36 -10.58 -26.96
CA LYS A 188 20.49 -10.08 -25.89
C LYS A 188 20.57 -11.10 -24.75
N SER A 189 21.53 -10.91 -23.85
CA SER A 189 21.61 -11.64 -22.60
C SER A 189 20.42 -11.26 -21.72
N SER A 190 19.30 -11.94 -21.92
CA SER A 190 18.19 -11.94 -20.97
C SER A 190 18.70 -12.56 -19.68
N ILE A 191 19.16 -11.71 -18.75
CA ILE A 191 19.52 -12.14 -17.40
C ILE A 191 18.25 -12.72 -16.78
N SER A 192 18.19 -14.05 -16.71
CA SER A 192 17.15 -14.75 -15.97
C SER A 192 17.38 -14.47 -14.49
N LEU A 193 16.76 -13.40 -13.99
CA LEU A 193 16.78 -13.00 -12.58
C LEU A 193 16.16 -14.12 -11.73
N SER A 194 16.99 -15.08 -11.35
CA SER A 194 16.64 -16.17 -10.45
C SER A 194 16.64 -15.63 -9.02
N TYR A 195 15.46 -15.23 -8.57
CA TYR A 195 15.21 -14.94 -7.16
C TYR A 195 15.54 -16.18 -6.33
N ALA A 196 16.60 -16.08 -5.52
CA ALA A 196 17.04 -17.19 -4.69
C ALA A 196 16.07 -17.35 -3.51
N PRO A 197 15.55 -18.56 -3.24
CA PRO A 197 14.54 -18.75 -2.19
C PRO A 197 15.09 -18.37 -0.83
N ILE A 198 14.22 -17.86 0.05
CA ILE A 198 14.60 -17.45 1.41
C ILE A 198 15.31 -18.63 2.12
N PRO A 199 16.51 -18.43 2.71
CA PRO A 199 17.27 -19.51 3.34
C PRO A 199 16.46 -20.29 4.37
N LYS A 200 16.59 -21.61 4.39
CA LYS A 200 15.92 -22.46 5.40
C LYS A 200 16.65 -22.50 6.73
N ASN A 201 17.97 -22.30 6.74
CA ASN A 201 18.74 -22.14 7.97
C ASN A 201 18.48 -20.75 8.59
N ILE A 202 18.16 -20.73 9.88
CA ILE A 202 17.97 -19.53 10.68
C ILE A 202 19.27 -18.72 10.85
N GLU A 203 20.43 -19.40 10.92
CA GLU A 203 21.75 -18.76 11.03
C GLU A 203 22.06 -17.94 9.78
N GLN A 204 21.73 -18.46 8.59
CA GLN A 204 21.89 -17.73 7.34
C GLN A 204 20.96 -16.51 7.26
N ARG A 205 19.71 -16.61 7.77
CA ARG A 205 18.83 -15.44 7.86
C ARG A 205 19.42 -14.36 8.75
N TRP A 206 19.98 -14.73 9.90
CA TRP A 206 20.67 -13.79 10.79
C TRP A 206 21.92 -13.19 10.14
N HIS A 207 22.73 -13.97 9.43
CA HIS A 207 23.87 -13.46 8.68
C HIS A 207 23.44 -12.41 7.64
N ASP A 208 22.45 -12.75 6.80
CA ASP A 208 21.92 -11.84 5.77
C ASP A 208 21.29 -10.58 6.40
N PHE A 209 20.49 -10.74 7.46
CA PHE A 209 19.85 -9.63 8.17
C PHE A 209 20.89 -8.67 8.78
N ASN A 210 21.89 -9.19 9.48
CA ASN A 210 22.96 -8.39 10.08
C ASN A 210 23.83 -7.70 9.02
N LYS A 211 24.09 -8.35 7.88
CA LYS A 211 24.75 -7.71 6.73
C LYS A 211 23.97 -6.49 6.23
N ILE A 212 22.64 -6.60 6.11
CA ILE A 212 21.78 -5.46 5.76
C ILE A 212 21.79 -4.38 6.85
N ARG A 213 21.85 -4.74 8.15
CA ARG A 213 22.00 -3.77 9.24
C ARG A 213 23.26 -2.92 9.13
N GLU A 214 24.41 -3.51 8.76
CA GLU A 214 25.64 -2.72 8.56
C GLU A 214 25.53 -1.79 7.35
N TYR A 215 24.91 -2.24 6.25
CA TYR A 215 24.62 -1.37 5.10
C TYR A 215 23.68 -0.20 5.46
N ALA A 216 22.67 -0.44 6.31
CA ALA A 216 21.75 0.59 6.78
C ALA A 216 22.44 1.62 7.69
N LYS A 217 23.34 1.19 8.61
CA LYS A 217 24.16 2.10 9.44
C LYS A 217 25.03 3.03 8.59
N ILE A 218 25.66 2.51 7.53
CA ILE A 218 26.51 3.29 6.63
C ILE A 218 25.68 4.28 5.79
N THR A 219 24.53 3.83 5.27
CA THR A 219 23.73 4.62 4.32
C THR A 219 22.67 5.52 4.97
N ASN A 220 22.32 5.29 6.24
CA ASN A 220 21.18 5.87 6.95
C ASN A 220 19.83 5.67 6.22
N VAL A 221 19.68 4.54 5.51
CA VAL A 221 18.46 4.14 4.78
C VAL A 221 17.87 2.89 5.42
N TYR A 222 16.55 2.87 5.59
CA TYR A 222 15.81 1.76 6.21
C TYR A 222 14.84 1.18 5.18
N LEU A 223 15.35 0.20 4.42
CA LEU A 223 14.62 -0.46 3.34
C LEU A 223 13.86 -1.71 3.84
N GLY A 224 12.72 -1.99 3.23
CA GLY A 224 11.86 -3.13 3.51
C GLY A 224 10.85 -3.37 2.38
N ALA A 225 9.76 -4.08 2.68
CA ALA A 225 8.67 -4.34 1.73
C ALA A 225 7.30 -4.32 2.39
N HIS A 226 6.23 -4.26 1.59
CA HIS A 226 4.88 -4.58 2.03
C HIS A 226 4.71 -6.10 2.09
N ILE A 227 4.69 -6.61 3.33
CA ILE A 227 4.74 -8.04 3.63
C ILE A 227 3.39 -8.61 4.10
N SER A 228 3.31 -9.94 4.12
CA SER A 228 2.15 -10.68 4.60
C SER A 228 2.00 -10.62 6.12
N ALA A 229 0.88 -10.07 6.59
CA ALA A 229 0.37 -10.21 7.97
C ALA A 229 -0.65 -11.38 8.10
N SER A 230 -0.60 -12.37 7.19
CA SER A 230 -1.53 -13.51 7.21
C SER A 230 -1.36 -14.33 8.50
N GLY A 231 -2.47 -14.66 9.16
CA GLY A 231 -2.47 -15.26 10.50
C GLY A 231 -2.33 -14.27 11.67
N GLY A 232 -2.23 -12.96 11.38
CA GLY A 232 -2.22 -11.89 12.39
C GLY A 232 -0.97 -11.01 12.31
N VAL A 233 -1.09 -9.77 12.80
CA VAL A 233 -0.04 -8.74 12.73
C VAL A 233 1.30 -9.19 13.32
N GLN A 234 1.28 -10.05 14.35
CA GLN A 234 2.48 -10.58 14.99
C GLN A 234 3.41 -11.38 14.07
N ASN A 235 2.91 -11.84 12.92
CA ASN A 235 3.70 -12.57 11.93
C ASN A 235 4.52 -11.62 11.04
N ALA A 236 4.14 -10.35 10.91
CA ALA A 236 4.80 -9.40 10.03
C ALA A 236 6.27 -9.12 10.42
N PRO A 237 6.64 -8.87 11.69
CA PRO A 237 8.06 -8.69 12.04
C PRO A 237 8.92 -9.93 11.72
N ILE A 238 8.35 -11.14 11.81
CA ILE A 238 9.03 -12.39 11.41
C ILE A 238 9.27 -12.41 9.90
N ASN A 239 8.28 -12.00 9.10
CA ASN A 239 8.38 -11.98 7.64
C ASN A 239 9.36 -10.90 7.15
N SER A 240 9.40 -9.72 7.79
CA SER A 240 10.41 -8.69 7.50
C SER A 240 11.83 -9.21 7.74
N PHE A 241 12.06 -9.86 8.90
CA PHE A 241 13.33 -10.52 9.20
C PHE A 241 13.71 -11.57 8.14
N ASN A 242 12.76 -12.38 7.67
CA ASN A 242 13.00 -13.40 6.65
C ASN A 242 13.53 -12.82 5.32
N ILE A 243 12.99 -11.67 4.89
CA ILE A 243 13.44 -10.96 3.69
C ILE A 243 14.63 -10.02 3.93
N SER A 244 15.20 -10.00 5.15
CA SER A 244 16.25 -9.06 5.55
C SER A 244 15.85 -7.57 5.50
N GLY A 245 14.56 -7.27 5.68
CA GLY A 245 14.02 -5.91 5.77
C GLY A 245 14.19 -5.28 7.15
N LEU A 246 14.43 -3.97 7.18
CA LEU A 246 14.57 -3.18 8.42
C LEU A 246 13.42 -2.17 8.59
N ALA A 247 12.80 -1.76 7.48
CA ALA A 247 11.44 -1.22 7.47
C ALA A 247 10.45 -2.34 7.09
N PHE A 248 9.14 -2.11 7.24
CA PHE A 248 8.11 -2.88 6.53
C PHE A 248 6.74 -2.19 6.52
N ALA A 249 5.93 -2.52 5.52
CA ALA A 249 4.51 -2.18 5.48
C ALA A 249 3.63 -3.42 5.68
N LEU A 250 2.41 -3.21 6.18
CA LEU A 250 1.41 -4.26 6.39
C LEU A 250 -0.01 -3.71 6.37
N PHE A 251 -0.98 -4.53 5.99
CA PHE A 251 -2.39 -4.27 6.32
C PHE A 251 -2.67 -4.73 7.75
N LEU A 252 -3.21 -3.84 8.59
CA LEU A 252 -3.54 -4.12 10.01
C LEU A 252 -4.77 -5.02 10.17
N LYS A 253 -5.63 -5.05 9.15
CA LYS A 253 -6.85 -5.85 9.05
C LYS A 253 -7.09 -6.32 7.61
N ASN A 254 -8.17 -7.05 7.36
CA ASN A 254 -8.45 -7.58 6.02
C ASN A 254 -8.90 -6.47 5.06
N GLN A 255 -8.03 -6.08 4.12
CA GLN A 255 -8.25 -4.95 3.22
C GLN A 255 -9.45 -5.09 2.26
N ARG A 256 -10.07 -6.28 2.17
CA ARG A 256 -11.27 -6.57 1.37
C ARG A 256 -12.58 -6.40 2.16
N LYS A 257 -12.52 -6.01 3.44
CA LYS A 257 -13.69 -5.88 4.32
C LYS A 257 -13.69 -4.52 5.03
N TRP A 258 -14.88 -4.07 5.37
CA TRP A 258 -15.12 -2.87 6.19
C TRP A 258 -14.98 -3.13 7.68
N ASP A 259 -15.36 -4.33 8.10
CA ASP A 259 -15.34 -4.80 9.48
C ASP A 259 -14.30 -5.91 9.64
N SER A 260 -13.67 -5.97 10.80
CA SER A 260 -12.65 -6.95 11.19
C SER A 260 -12.53 -6.96 12.71
N ALA A 261 -12.29 -8.15 13.27
CA ALA A 261 -12.15 -8.33 14.71
C ALA A 261 -11.11 -7.36 15.32
N PRO A 262 -11.28 -6.97 16.60
CA PRO A 262 -10.23 -6.32 17.38
C PRO A 262 -8.95 -7.17 17.39
N LEU A 263 -7.79 -6.51 17.58
CA LEU A 263 -6.56 -7.23 17.89
C LEU A 263 -6.70 -7.88 19.28
N THR A 264 -6.26 -9.12 19.44
CA THR A 264 -6.19 -9.72 20.79
C THR A 264 -4.94 -9.23 21.52
N SER A 265 -4.97 -9.30 22.86
CA SER A 265 -3.80 -9.05 23.70
C SER A 265 -2.58 -9.87 23.27
N ASP A 266 -2.80 -11.11 22.84
CA ASP A 266 -1.74 -12.00 22.33
C ASP A 266 -1.19 -11.53 20.99
N ASN A 267 -2.03 -11.04 20.06
CA ASN A 267 -1.55 -10.46 18.80
C ASN A 267 -0.65 -9.23 19.06
N ILE A 268 -1.05 -8.37 20.00
CA ILE A 268 -0.30 -7.15 20.36
C ILE A 268 1.02 -7.53 21.06
N LYS A 269 0.97 -8.44 22.05
CA LYS A 269 2.14 -8.93 22.79
C LYS A 269 3.15 -9.59 21.84
N LEU A 270 2.73 -10.56 21.04
CA LEU A 270 3.61 -11.28 20.12
C LEU A 270 4.19 -10.36 19.03
N PHE A 271 3.47 -9.31 18.62
CA PHE A 271 4.02 -8.30 17.71
C PHE A 271 5.17 -7.52 18.37
N GLU A 272 4.99 -7.06 19.62
CA GLU A 272 6.03 -6.37 20.37
C GLU A 272 7.24 -7.28 20.68
N GLU A 273 7.00 -8.52 21.10
CA GLU A 273 8.06 -9.52 21.32
C GLU A 273 8.84 -9.81 20.04
N ASN A 274 8.18 -9.96 18.88
CA ASN A 274 8.88 -10.19 17.62
C ASN A 274 9.62 -8.95 17.09
N CYS A 275 9.09 -7.73 17.25
CA CYS A 275 9.86 -6.51 16.92
C CYS A 275 11.12 -6.40 17.78
N ASN A 276 11.01 -6.62 19.09
CA ASN A 276 12.14 -6.58 20.01
C ASN A 276 13.17 -7.68 19.68
N LYS A 277 12.71 -8.89 19.37
CA LYS A 277 13.56 -10.05 19.03
C LYS A 277 14.44 -9.82 17.80
N TYR A 278 13.93 -9.15 16.78
CA TYR A 278 14.67 -8.86 15.54
C TYR A 278 15.25 -7.43 15.51
N ASP A 279 15.11 -6.67 16.60
CA ASP A 279 15.60 -5.28 16.72
C ASP A 279 15.06 -4.36 15.60
N LEU A 280 13.75 -4.47 15.37
CA LEU A 280 13.00 -3.72 14.35
C LEU A 280 12.33 -2.49 14.97
N ASP A 281 12.85 -1.31 14.66
CA ASP A 281 12.33 -0.03 15.15
C ASP A 281 10.94 0.28 14.56
N LYS A 282 9.97 0.52 15.46
CA LYS A 282 8.58 0.88 15.14
C LYS A 282 8.46 2.24 14.44
N ASN A 283 9.52 3.05 14.38
CA ASN A 283 9.61 4.26 13.54
C ASN A 283 9.65 3.93 12.03
N PHE A 284 10.09 2.73 11.64
CA PHE A 284 10.19 2.31 10.23
C PHE A 284 9.10 1.30 9.82
N ILE A 285 8.05 1.17 10.63
CA ILE A 285 6.87 0.38 10.30
C ILE A 285 5.81 1.32 9.73
N LEU A 286 5.35 1.04 8.51
CA LEU A 286 4.44 1.89 7.74
C LEU A 286 3.19 1.10 7.33
N PRO A 287 2.20 0.92 8.21
CA PRO A 287 0.98 0.18 7.89
C PRO A 287 0.16 0.91 6.82
N HIS A 288 -0.42 0.14 5.91
CA HIS A 288 -1.21 0.66 4.79
C HIS A 288 -2.71 0.55 5.06
N GLY A 289 -3.45 1.62 4.77
CA GLY A 289 -4.91 1.64 4.80
C GLY A 289 -5.52 0.80 3.67
N SER A 290 -6.73 0.29 3.89
CA SER A 290 -7.48 -0.43 2.84
C SER A 290 -7.80 0.48 1.65
N TYR A 291 -7.62 -0.02 0.43
CA TYR A 291 -8.06 0.61 -0.82
C TYR A 291 -9.59 0.84 -0.93
N LEU A 292 -10.38 0.36 0.04
CA LEU A 292 -11.79 0.70 0.18
C LEU A 292 -12.01 2.11 0.78
N ILE A 293 -11.03 2.63 1.53
CA ILE A 293 -11.10 3.94 2.18
C ILE A 293 -11.04 5.03 1.10
N ASN A 294 -12.07 5.87 1.07
CA ASN A 294 -12.08 7.08 0.24
C ASN A 294 -12.65 8.26 1.04
N LEU A 295 -11.76 9.07 1.64
CA LEU A 295 -12.14 10.24 2.43
C LEU A 295 -12.58 11.43 1.56
N ALA A 296 -12.22 11.45 0.27
CA ALA A 296 -12.65 12.50 -0.68
C ALA A 296 -14.07 12.29 -1.25
N ASN A 297 -14.71 11.16 -0.96
CA ASN A 297 -16.02 10.80 -1.51
C ASN A 297 -17.09 11.80 -1.04
N PRO A 298 -17.83 12.49 -1.93
CA PRO A 298 -18.83 13.47 -1.51
C PRO A 298 -20.04 12.85 -0.82
N ASP A 299 -20.38 11.59 -1.14
CA ASP A 299 -21.42 10.83 -0.46
C ASP A 299 -21.06 10.66 1.04
N LYS A 300 -21.89 11.24 1.91
CA LYS A 300 -21.66 11.30 3.36
C LYS A 300 -21.66 9.92 4.01
N GLU A 301 -22.47 8.97 3.54
CA GLU A 301 -22.53 7.62 4.12
C GLU A 301 -21.30 6.80 3.70
N LYS A 302 -20.92 6.88 2.42
CA LYS A 302 -19.68 6.24 1.92
C LYS A 302 -18.43 6.85 2.57
N ARG A 303 -18.44 8.16 2.83
CA ARG A 303 -17.36 8.88 3.53
C ARG A 303 -17.28 8.50 5.01
N GLU A 304 -18.40 8.48 5.74
CA GLU A 304 -18.41 8.07 7.16
C GLU A 304 -17.97 6.60 7.31
N LYS A 305 -18.39 5.71 6.40
CA LYS A 305 -17.93 4.32 6.38
C LYS A 305 -16.42 4.19 6.10
N SER A 306 -15.89 5.04 5.22
CA SER A 306 -14.44 5.15 4.98
C SER A 306 -13.71 5.67 6.21
N TYR A 307 -14.24 6.71 6.85
CA TYR A 307 -13.71 7.31 8.07
C TYR A 307 -13.66 6.31 9.23
N MET A 308 -14.72 5.53 9.44
CA MET A 308 -14.73 4.50 10.51
C MET A 308 -13.65 3.45 10.30
N SER A 309 -13.44 2.97 9.06
CA SER A 309 -12.37 2.01 8.75
C SER A 309 -10.96 2.61 8.92
N PHE A 310 -10.79 3.87 8.53
CA PHE A 310 -9.56 4.67 8.68
C PHE A 310 -9.19 4.91 10.16
N LEU A 311 -10.15 5.37 10.95
CA LEU A 311 -10.03 5.56 12.40
C LEU A 311 -9.68 4.24 13.13
N ASP A 312 -10.29 3.14 12.70
CA ASP A 312 -10.09 1.78 13.21
C ASP A 312 -8.68 1.21 12.88
N ASP A 313 -8.03 1.68 11.80
CA ASP A 313 -6.61 1.40 11.54
C ASP A 313 -5.67 2.27 12.41
N ILE A 314 -5.96 3.56 12.56
CA ILE A 314 -5.12 4.45 13.39
C ILE A 314 -5.12 3.96 14.85
N LYS A 315 -6.28 3.56 15.38
CA LYS A 315 -6.40 2.95 16.72
C LYS A 315 -5.66 1.62 16.86
N ARG A 316 -5.40 0.89 15.76
CA ARG A 316 -4.52 -0.30 15.74
C ARG A 316 -3.04 0.09 15.71
N CYS A 317 -2.67 1.19 15.05
CA CYS A 317 -1.32 1.76 15.13
C CYS A 317 -0.99 2.16 16.58
N GLU A 318 -1.90 2.85 17.27
CA GLU A 318 -1.78 3.18 18.70
C GLU A 318 -1.56 1.93 19.57
N GLN A 319 -2.41 0.90 19.42
CA GLN A 319 -2.30 -0.37 20.18
C GLN A 319 -0.97 -1.10 19.97
N LEU A 320 -0.43 -1.06 18.75
CA LEU A 320 0.86 -1.69 18.41
C LEU A 320 2.08 -0.78 18.70
N LYS A 321 1.85 0.47 19.11
CA LYS A 321 2.85 1.54 19.31
C LYS A 321 3.61 1.90 18.02
N ILE A 322 2.92 1.83 16.87
CA ILE A 322 3.43 2.23 15.55
C ILE A 322 3.10 3.72 15.34
N LYS A 323 4.07 4.51 14.86
CA LYS A 323 3.93 5.98 14.76
C LYS A 323 3.43 6.49 13.41
N LEU A 324 3.42 5.67 12.37
CA LEU A 324 3.04 6.06 11.01
C LEU A 324 1.79 5.29 10.56
N TYR A 325 1.03 5.86 9.63
CA TYR A 325 -0.06 5.16 8.92
C TYR A 325 -0.24 5.76 7.52
N ASN A 326 -0.02 4.96 6.47
CA ASN A 326 -0.08 5.39 5.07
C ASN A 326 -1.44 5.11 4.43
N PHE A 327 -1.94 6.05 3.63
CA PHE A 327 -3.10 5.83 2.77
C PHE A 327 -3.10 6.78 1.56
N HIS A 328 -3.70 6.36 0.45
CA HIS A 328 -4.01 7.28 -0.65
C HIS A 328 -5.17 8.20 -0.22
N PRO A 329 -5.11 9.53 -0.43
CA PRO A 329 -6.12 10.48 0.06
C PRO A 329 -7.57 10.16 -0.38
N GLY A 330 -7.74 9.66 -1.61
CA GLY A 330 -9.02 9.21 -2.13
C GLY A 330 -9.32 9.70 -3.54
N SER A 331 -10.61 9.75 -3.88
CA SER A 331 -11.13 10.22 -5.16
C SER A 331 -12.48 10.93 -5.00
N THR A 332 -12.67 12.04 -5.71
CA THR A 332 -13.98 12.74 -5.79
C THR A 332 -15.06 11.91 -6.50
N VAL A 333 -14.67 10.75 -7.06
CA VAL A 333 -15.42 9.85 -7.96
C VAL A 333 -16.09 10.55 -9.16
N GLY A 334 -15.76 11.82 -9.42
CA GLY A 334 -16.40 12.65 -10.45
C GLY A 334 -17.76 13.20 -10.02
N GLN A 335 -18.05 13.23 -8.72
CA GLN A 335 -19.32 13.67 -8.14
C GLN A 335 -19.21 14.96 -7.32
N CYS A 336 -18.00 15.47 -7.10
CA CYS A 336 -17.72 16.79 -6.52
C CYS A 336 -16.46 17.42 -7.10
N SER A 337 -16.20 18.68 -6.74
CA SER A 337 -14.99 19.39 -7.13
C SER A 337 -13.74 18.87 -6.40
N LEU A 338 -12.56 19.21 -6.91
CA LEU A 338 -11.29 18.84 -6.29
C LEU A 338 -11.15 19.47 -4.90
N GLU A 339 -11.58 20.72 -4.75
CA GLU A 339 -11.53 21.52 -3.53
C GLU A 339 -12.45 20.92 -2.45
N GLU A 340 -13.66 20.47 -2.83
CA GLU A 340 -14.55 19.77 -1.91
C GLU A 340 -13.97 18.40 -1.50
N GLY A 341 -13.38 17.65 -2.44
CA GLY A 341 -12.70 16.39 -2.15
C GLY A 341 -11.53 16.57 -1.16
N ILE A 342 -10.68 17.58 -1.39
CA ILE A 342 -9.57 17.96 -0.51
C ILE A 342 -10.09 18.37 0.87
N LYS A 343 -11.14 19.19 0.94
CA LYS A 343 -11.76 19.59 2.21
C LYS A 343 -12.33 18.38 2.96
N ASN A 344 -13.03 17.47 2.27
CA ASN A 344 -13.58 16.24 2.84
C ASN A 344 -12.47 15.35 3.45
N ILE A 345 -11.31 15.23 2.78
CA ILE A 345 -10.12 14.57 3.34
C ILE A 345 -9.62 15.29 4.60
N ALA A 346 -9.43 16.61 4.52
CA ALA A 346 -8.89 17.39 5.62
C ALA A 346 -9.79 17.39 6.86
N ASP A 347 -11.12 17.47 6.70
CA ASP A 347 -12.10 17.36 7.78
C ASP A 347 -12.03 15.97 8.45
N CYS A 348 -11.92 14.89 7.68
CA CYS A 348 -11.76 13.54 8.22
C CYS A 348 -10.44 13.36 8.98
N ILE A 349 -9.32 13.87 8.46
CA ILE A 349 -8.02 13.81 9.17
C ILE A 349 -8.08 14.63 10.46
N ASN A 350 -8.60 15.86 10.41
CA ASN A 350 -8.78 16.71 11.59
C ASN A 350 -9.64 16.06 12.67
N ARG A 351 -10.68 15.29 12.29
CA ARG A 351 -11.52 14.52 13.21
C ARG A 351 -10.76 13.33 13.79
N ALA A 352 -10.03 12.56 12.97
CA ALA A 352 -9.20 11.46 13.47
C ALA A 352 -8.13 11.96 14.45
N HIS A 353 -7.53 13.13 14.21
CA HIS A 353 -6.60 13.79 15.12
C HIS A 353 -7.23 14.19 16.47
N GLN A 354 -8.55 14.34 16.55
CA GLN A 354 -9.28 14.57 17.82
C GLN A 354 -9.68 13.26 18.51
N GLU A 355 -9.85 12.17 17.75
CA GLU A 355 -10.26 10.85 18.24
C GLU A 355 -9.10 9.87 18.51
N THR A 356 -7.84 10.28 18.24
CA THR A 356 -6.60 9.46 18.37
C THR A 356 -5.38 10.32 18.71
N SER A 357 -4.30 9.67 19.15
CA SER A 357 -3.04 10.28 19.61
C SER A 357 -1.81 9.65 18.94
N GLY A 358 -0.66 10.34 18.98
CA GLY A 358 0.67 9.78 18.65
C GLY A 358 0.99 9.40 17.19
N VAL A 359 0.00 8.96 16.41
CA VAL A 359 0.17 8.48 15.04
C VAL A 359 0.20 9.66 14.06
N ILE A 360 1.23 9.70 13.23
CA ILE A 360 1.37 10.60 12.08
C ILE A 360 0.66 9.96 10.89
N ILE A 361 -0.36 10.63 10.38
CA ILE A 361 -1.11 10.21 9.19
C ILE A 361 -0.29 10.60 7.95
N ILE A 362 -0.05 9.65 7.05
CA ILE A 362 0.82 9.80 5.89
C ILE A 362 -0.04 9.77 4.61
N LEU A 363 -0.04 10.89 3.88
CA LEU A 363 -0.71 11.05 2.60
C LEU A 363 0.20 10.53 1.48
N GLU A 364 -0.19 9.48 0.79
CA GLU A 364 0.56 9.02 -0.39
C GLU A 364 0.17 9.81 -1.65
N ASN A 365 1.13 10.11 -2.52
CA ASN A 365 0.80 10.62 -3.85
C ASN A 365 0.20 9.51 -4.73
N SER A 366 -0.82 9.83 -5.53
CA SER A 366 -1.51 8.85 -6.37
C SER A 366 -1.07 8.93 -7.83
N ALA A 367 -1.21 7.83 -8.59
CA ALA A 367 -0.81 7.75 -10.00
C ALA A 367 -1.51 8.73 -10.96
N GLY A 368 -2.54 9.47 -10.53
CA GLY A 368 -3.34 10.34 -11.40
C GLY A 368 -4.50 9.65 -12.12
N GLN A 369 -5.00 8.53 -11.60
CA GLN A 369 -6.07 7.79 -12.25
C GLN A 369 -7.44 8.51 -12.14
N ARG A 370 -7.85 9.15 -13.24
CA ARG A 370 -9.16 9.80 -13.41
C ARG A 370 -9.41 10.90 -12.36
N ASN A 371 -10.18 10.58 -11.33
CA ASN A 371 -10.74 11.50 -10.34
C ASN A 371 -9.98 11.40 -9.00
N SER A 372 -8.74 10.90 -9.01
CA SER A 372 -7.89 10.68 -7.84
C SER A 372 -7.36 12.00 -7.27
N VAL A 373 -7.44 12.18 -5.95
CA VAL A 373 -6.78 13.28 -5.24
C VAL A 373 -5.32 12.86 -4.92
N GLY A 374 -4.43 13.83 -4.70
CA GLY A 374 -3.03 13.56 -4.30
C GLY A 374 -2.04 13.29 -5.43
N SER A 375 -2.46 13.27 -6.69
CA SER A 375 -1.54 13.02 -7.83
C SER A 375 -0.63 14.19 -8.20
N LYS A 376 -1.00 15.42 -7.81
CA LYS A 376 -0.13 16.60 -7.87
C LYS A 376 0.31 16.98 -6.47
N PHE A 377 1.53 17.47 -6.33
CA PHE A 377 2.06 17.98 -5.06
C PHE A 377 1.21 19.11 -4.46
N GLU A 378 0.57 19.93 -5.29
CA GLU A 378 -0.39 20.95 -4.89
C GLU A 378 -1.59 20.33 -4.14
N HIS A 379 -2.10 19.18 -4.58
CA HIS A 379 -3.22 18.52 -3.89
C HIS A 379 -2.81 18.09 -2.47
N LEU A 380 -1.57 17.63 -2.28
CA LEU A 380 -1.04 17.23 -0.97
C LEU A 380 -0.84 18.45 -0.07
N ARG A 381 -0.24 19.53 -0.60
CA ARG A 381 -0.13 20.83 0.07
C ARG A 381 -1.50 21.34 0.54
N ASP A 382 -2.51 21.30 -0.33
CA ASP A 382 -3.82 21.91 -0.05
C ASP A 382 -4.65 21.10 0.97
N ILE A 383 -4.39 19.80 1.10
CA ILE A 383 -4.84 19.00 2.26
C ILE A 383 -4.08 19.46 3.51
N ILE A 384 -2.73 19.43 3.48
CA ILE A 384 -1.86 19.74 4.64
C ILE A 384 -2.15 21.12 5.22
N LEU A 385 -2.36 22.14 4.37
CA LEU A 385 -2.70 23.50 4.79
C LEU A 385 -3.94 23.52 5.71
N GLN A 386 -4.95 22.71 5.41
CA GLN A 386 -6.21 22.60 6.17
C GLN A 386 -6.13 21.69 7.40
N ILE A 387 -5.05 20.92 7.60
CA ILE A 387 -4.85 20.13 8.81
C ILE A 387 -4.44 21.04 9.98
N LYS A 388 -5.07 20.89 11.15
CA LYS A 388 -4.80 21.70 12.35
C LYS A 388 -3.51 21.24 13.03
N ASP A 389 -3.38 19.93 13.27
CA ASP A 389 -2.18 19.32 13.86
C ASP A 389 -1.15 19.02 12.75
N LYS A 390 -0.26 19.99 12.52
CA LYS A 390 0.79 19.92 11.50
C LYS A 390 1.92 18.95 11.82
N GLU A 391 2.01 18.43 13.05
CA GLU A 391 3.08 17.50 13.44
C GLU A 391 2.65 16.03 13.32
N ARG A 392 1.34 15.74 13.26
CA ARG A 392 0.77 14.42 12.93
C ARG A 392 0.26 14.27 11.49
N ILE A 393 0.83 15.03 10.55
CA ILE A 393 0.63 14.85 9.11
C ILE A 393 1.97 14.69 8.40
N GLY A 394 2.00 13.85 7.36
CA GLY A 394 3.16 13.64 6.50
C GLY A 394 2.77 13.15 5.12
N VAL A 395 3.77 12.83 4.31
CA VAL A 395 3.66 12.38 2.92
C VAL A 395 4.54 11.17 2.68
N CYS A 396 4.00 10.21 1.93
CA CYS A 396 4.76 9.16 1.26
C CYS A 396 4.89 9.52 -0.22
N LEU A 397 6.10 9.39 -0.77
CA LEU A 397 6.31 9.45 -2.22
C LEU A 397 6.46 8.04 -2.78
N ASP A 398 5.47 7.59 -3.55
CA ASP A 398 5.59 6.39 -4.38
C ASP A 398 6.21 6.76 -5.74
N THR A 399 7.26 6.04 -6.14
CA THR A 399 8.02 6.33 -7.36
C THR A 399 7.30 5.94 -8.65
N CYS A 400 6.48 4.89 -8.63
CA CYS A 400 5.64 4.50 -9.76
C CYS A 400 4.49 5.51 -9.96
N HIS A 401 3.85 5.97 -8.89
CA HIS A 401 2.82 7.00 -8.88
C HIS A 401 3.37 8.36 -9.28
N THR A 402 4.56 8.73 -8.80
CA THR A 402 5.26 9.97 -9.20
C THR A 402 5.49 10.00 -10.71
N PHE A 403 6.00 8.89 -11.26
CA PHE A 403 6.22 8.74 -12.69
C PHE A 403 4.90 8.70 -13.50
N ALA A 404 3.91 7.92 -13.06
CA ALA A 404 2.62 7.78 -13.72
C ALA A 404 1.79 9.07 -13.70
N ALA A 405 1.98 9.94 -12.70
CA ALA A 405 1.38 11.27 -12.62
C ALA A 405 2.04 12.32 -13.53
N GLY A 406 3.25 12.02 -14.05
CA GLY A 406 3.94 12.86 -15.05
C GLY A 406 5.26 13.48 -14.60
N TYR A 407 5.73 13.21 -13.38
CA TYR A 407 7.02 13.71 -12.90
C TYR A 407 8.15 12.79 -13.38
N ASP A 408 9.07 13.30 -14.21
CA ASP A 408 10.22 12.52 -14.67
C ASP A 408 11.30 12.44 -13.58
N ILE A 409 11.67 11.21 -13.21
CA ILE A 409 12.71 10.89 -12.22
C ILE A 409 13.79 9.96 -12.81
N LYS A 410 13.84 9.81 -14.13
CA LYS A 410 14.73 8.86 -14.83
C LYS A 410 16.19 9.28 -14.93
N THR A 411 16.48 10.57 -14.77
CA THR A 411 17.82 11.15 -14.79
C THR A 411 18.03 11.97 -13.52
N TYR A 412 19.30 12.13 -13.10
CA TYR A 412 19.64 12.84 -11.86
C TYR A 412 19.06 14.26 -11.85
N ASP A 413 19.24 15.01 -12.93
CA ASP A 413 18.76 16.39 -13.06
C ASP A 413 17.23 16.49 -12.93
N ASN A 414 16.49 15.53 -13.51
CA ASN A 414 15.02 15.57 -13.47
C ASN A 414 14.50 15.09 -12.11
N PHE A 415 15.09 14.03 -11.54
CA PHE A 415 14.87 13.63 -10.14
C PHE A 415 15.11 14.80 -9.16
N ASN A 416 16.23 15.52 -9.28
CA ASN A 416 16.53 16.65 -8.40
C ASN A 416 15.52 17.79 -8.56
N LYS A 417 15.15 18.17 -9.80
CA LYS A 417 14.09 19.17 -10.05
C LYS A 417 12.74 18.77 -9.46
N VAL A 418 12.37 17.48 -9.51
CA VAL A 418 11.14 16.96 -8.91
C VAL A 418 11.19 17.05 -7.38
N MET A 419 12.33 16.74 -6.75
CA MET A 419 12.51 16.89 -5.31
C MET A 419 12.54 18.36 -4.85
N GLU A 420 13.15 19.25 -5.63
CA GLU A 420 13.10 20.72 -5.41
C GLU A 420 11.68 21.27 -5.57
N GLN A 421 10.93 20.79 -6.57
CA GLN A 421 9.51 21.13 -6.73
C GLN A 421 8.67 20.61 -5.56
N PHE A 422 8.93 19.39 -5.08
CA PHE A 422 8.26 18.83 -3.91
C PHE A 422 8.53 19.67 -2.65
N ASP A 423 9.80 20.01 -2.38
CA ASP A 423 10.18 20.84 -1.23
C ASP A 423 9.56 22.25 -1.33
N LYS A 424 9.58 22.87 -2.51
CA LYS A 424 8.97 24.19 -2.74
C LYS A 424 7.44 24.21 -2.55
N ILE A 425 6.73 23.13 -2.90
CA ILE A 425 5.26 23.08 -2.89
C ILE A 425 4.72 22.51 -1.57
N VAL A 426 5.30 21.43 -1.07
CA VAL A 426 4.83 20.68 0.11
C VAL A 426 5.64 21.02 1.36
N ASN A 427 6.92 21.35 1.21
CA ASN A 427 7.99 21.32 2.22
C ASN A 427 8.45 19.89 2.58
N ALA A 428 9.74 19.62 2.38
CA ALA A 428 10.35 18.32 2.58
C ALA A 428 10.29 17.84 4.05
N LYS A 429 10.01 18.71 5.04
CA LYS A 429 9.79 18.29 6.43
C LYS A 429 8.64 17.28 6.58
N TYR A 430 7.67 17.31 5.67
CA TYR A 430 6.52 16.40 5.69
C TYR A 430 6.81 15.05 5.01
N LEU A 431 7.92 14.89 4.28
CA LEU A 431 8.31 13.61 3.71
C LEU A 431 8.67 12.64 4.85
N LYS A 432 7.86 11.60 5.06
CA LYS A 432 8.04 10.61 6.14
C LYS A 432 8.19 9.18 5.62
N ALA A 433 8.02 8.92 4.33
CA ALA A 433 8.12 7.59 3.74
C ALA A 433 8.39 7.66 2.22
N VAL A 434 8.87 6.55 1.66
CA VAL A 434 8.92 6.30 0.22
C VAL A 434 8.38 4.90 -0.08
N HIS A 435 7.55 4.75 -1.10
CA HIS A 435 7.31 3.46 -1.73
C HIS A 435 8.16 3.37 -3.01
N LEU A 436 8.99 2.33 -3.10
CA LEU A 436 10.07 2.23 -4.06
C LEU A 436 9.74 1.19 -5.13
N ASN A 437 8.95 1.62 -6.10
CA ASN A 437 8.36 0.78 -7.15
C ASN A 437 8.84 1.23 -8.55
N ASP A 438 9.28 0.28 -9.38
CA ASP A 438 9.39 0.51 -10.82
C ASP A 438 7.98 0.55 -11.43
N SER A 439 7.84 1.06 -12.66
CA SER A 439 6.54 1.19 -13.32
C SER A 439 6.49 0.40 -14.63
N LYS A 440 5.44 -0.40 -14.83
CA LYS A 440 5.13 -1.00 -16.15
C LYS A 440 4.62 0.05 -17.14
N SER A 441 4.02 1.12 -16.63
CA SER A 441 3.34 2.17 -17.37
C SER A 441 4.32 3.25 -17.84
N ASP A 442 3.97 3.98 -18.90
CA ASP A 442 4.74 5.16 -19.32
C ASP A 442 4.46 6.39 -18.45
N ILE A 443 5.35 7.39 -18.54
CA ILE A 443 5.24 8.66 -17.82
C ILE A 443 3.92 9.38 -18.12
N GLY A 444 3.28 9.95 -17.10
CA GLY A 444 2.03 10.70 -17.26
C GLY A 444 0.80 9.86 -17.70
N SER A 445 0.90 8.54 -17.63
CA SER A 445 -0.16 7.62 -18.07
C SER A 445 -1.41 7.58 -17.18
N GLY A 446 -1.34 8.07 -15.94
CA GLY A 446 -2.45 7.94 -14.98
C GLY A 446 -2.66 6.50 -14.45
N LEU A 447 -1.68 5.60 -14.62
CA LEU A 447 -1.83 4.16 -14.37
C LEU A 447 -0.86 3.61 -13.33
N ASP A 448 -1.36 3.39 -12.10
CA ASP A 448 -0.76 2.46 -11.14
C ASP A 448 -0.58 1.07 -11.79
N ARG A 449 0.69 0.71 -12.03
CA ARG A 449 1.14 -0.63 -12.41
C ARG A 449 2.59 -0.85 -11.95
N HIS A 450 2.78 -1.23 -10.69
CA HIS A 450 4.09 -1.53 -10.12
C HIS A 450 4.85 -2.61 -10.90
N GLU A 451 6.17 -2.51 -10.94
CA GLU A 451 7.11 -3.46 -11.52
C GLU A 451 8.30 -3.71 -10.59
N ASN A 452 8.95 -4.86 -10.74
CA ASN A 452 10.21 -5.18 -10.09
C ASN A 452 11.33 -4.21 -10.47
N ILE A 453 12.25 -3.98 -9.54
CA ILE A 453 13.35 -3.01 -9.67
C ILE A 453 14.17 -3.29 -10.93
N GLY A 454 14.20 -2.31 -11.85
CA GLY A 454 15.00 -2.38 -13.08
C GLY A 454 14.39 -3.20 -14.22
N LYS A 455 13.11 -3.59 -14.13
CA LYS A 455 12.38 -4.26 -15.23
C LYS A 455 11.33 -3.37 -15.92
N GLY A 456 11.03 -2.20 -15.35
CA GLY A 456 9.97 -1.32 -15.82
C GLY A 456 10.46 -0.20 -16.74
N LYS A 457 9.89 0.99 -16.55
CA LYS A 457 10.14 2.20 -17.34
C LYS A 457 11.02 3.23 -16.63
N LEU A 458 11.32 3.06 -15.33
CA LEU A 458 12.36 3.83 -14.66
C LEU A 458 13.77 3.36 -15.10
N THR A 459 14.82 4.00 -14.59
CA THR A 459 16.21 3.56 -14.81
C THR A 459 16.77 2.91 -13.55
N LEU A 460 17.79 2.06 -13.68
CA LEU A 460 18.54 1.59 -12.51
C LEU A 460 19.13 2.76 -11.72
N ASP A 461 19.55 3.82 -12.41
CA ASP A 461 20.06 5.03 -11.78
C ASP A 461 19.01 5.78 -10.96
N THR A 462 17.71 5.77 -11.33
CA THR A 462 16.62 6.31 -10.49
C THR A 462 16.68 5.72 -9.07
N PHE A 463 16.79 4.40 -8.96
CA PHE A 463 16.89 3.72 -7.67
C PHE A 463 18.21 4.04 -6.94
N LYS A 464 19.31 4.25 -7.69
CA LYS A 464 20.58 4.70 -7.13
C LYS A 464 20.49 6.11 -6.52
N TYR A 465 19.84 7.04 -7.21
CA TYR A 465 19.61 8.41 -6.70
C TYR A 465 18.78 8.37 -5.41
N ILE A 466 17.79 7.49 -5.33
CA ILE A 466 16.94 7.34 -4.14
C ILE A 466 17.74 6.77 -2.96
N MET A 467 18.50 5.68 -3.15
CA MET A 467 19.31 5.11 -2.05
C MET A 467 20.41 6.06 -1.55
N THR A 468 20.90 6.98 -2.40
CA THR A 468 21.94 7.96 -2.03
C THR A 468 21.39 9.31 -1.53
N SER A 469 20.19 9.71 -1.94
CA SER A 469 19.55 11.01 -1.66
C SER A 469 19.47 11.38 -0.18
N LYS A 470 19.79 12.64 0.14
CA LYS A 470 19.61 13.25 1.47
C LYS A 470 18.16 13.28 1.95
N TYR A 471 17.19 13.28 1.03
CA TYR A 471 15.76 13.40 1.35
C TYR A 471 15.15 12.12 1.94
N PHE A 472 15.79 10.97 1.72
CA PHE A 472 15.25 9.66 2.10
C PHE A 472 16.05 8.96 3.20
N LYS A 473 16.75 9.75 4.03
CA LYS A 473 17.49 9.25 5.19
C LYS A 473 16.61 9.22 6.43
N ASN A 474 16.75 8.19 7.26
CA ASN A 474 16.01 8.01 8.50
C ASN A 474 14.47 8.00 8.34
N ILE A 475 13.98 7.49 7.20
CA ILE A 475 12.57 7.21 6.94
C ILE A 475 12.41 5.77 6.38
N PRO A 476 11.26 5.10 6.55
CA PRO A 476 10.99 3.84 5.87
C PRO A 476 10.96 4.01 4.35
N ILE A 477 11.65 3.11 3.66
CA ILE A 477 11.53 2.88 2.22
C ILE A 477 10.95 1.48 2.02
N ILE A 478 9.82 1.37 1.32
CA ILE A 478 9.00 0.16 1.21
C ILE A 478 8.92 -0.30 -0.25
N LEU A 479 9.33 -1.52 -0.55
CA LEU A 479 9.00 -2.19 -1.82
C LEU A 479 7.54 -2.66 -1.82
N GLU A 480 6.78 -2.31 -2.85
CA GLU A 480 5.46 -2.88 -3.15
C GLU A 480 5.45 -3.52 -4.55
N THR A 481 6.61 -4.06 -4.93
CA THR A 481 6.87 -4.67 -6.23
C THR A 481 6.12 -6.01 -6.35
N PRO A 482 5.90 -6.53 -7.57
CA PRO A 482 5.22 -7.82 -7.71
C PRO A 482 6.06 -8.99 -7.16
N ASP A 483 5.57 -9.68 -6.12
CA ASP A 483 6.09 -10.99 -5.72
C ASP A 483 5.75 -12.05 -6.78
N LEU A 484 6.64 -12.19 -7.77
CA LEU A 484 6.58 -13.21 -8.80
C LEU A 484 6.80 -14.64 -8.26
N THR A 485 7.32 -14.78 -7.04
CA THR A 485 7.69 -16.06 -6.42
C THR A 485 6.60 -16.64 -5.52
N ASN A 486 5.72 -15.79 -4.95
CA ASN A 486 4.70 -16.14 -3.97
C ASN A 486 5.28 -16.68 -2.65
N ASP A 487 6.54 -16.34 -2.34
CA ASP A 487 7.25 -16.67 -1.10
C ASP A 487 8.09 -15.50 -0.54
N GLU A 488 7.81 -14.27 -1.00
CA GLU A 488 8.49 -13.02 -0.63
C GLU A 488 10.01 -12.96 -0.97
N SER A 489 10.59 -13.97 -1.63
CA SER A 489 12.03 -13.99 -1.98
C SER A 489 12.46 -12.93 -3.00
N VAL A 490 11.52 -12.45 -3.83
CA VAL A 490 11.69 -11.24 -4.66
C VAL A 490 12.16 -10.06 -3.83
N TYR A 491 11.50 -9.77 -2.70
CA TYR A 491 11.84 -8.64 -1.85
C TYR A 491 13.22 -8.79 -1.23
N LYS A 492 13.58 -10.00 -0.78
CA LYS A 492 14.92 -10.29 -0.22
C LYS A 492 16.03 -9.96 -1.22
N TYR A 493 15.84 -10.32 -2.49
CA TYR A 493 16.78 -10.00 -3.55
C TYR A 493 16.84 -8.49 -3.82
N GLU A 494 15.69 -7.84 -3.98
CA GLU A 494 15.61 -6.41 -4.30
C GLU A 494 16.17 -5.53 -3.16
N ILE A 495 15.95 -5.91 -1.90
CA ILE A 495 16.56 -5.28 -0.72
C ILE A 495 18.10 -5.34 -0.81
N GLU A 496 18.68 -6.53 -0.96
CA GLU A 496 20.15 -6.67 -1.01
C GLU A 496 20.74 -5.99 -2.26
N TYR A 497 20.03 -6.01 -3.39
CA TYR A 497 20.41 -5.34 -4.63
C TYR A 497 20.45 -3.81 -4.47
N LEU A 498 19.44 -3.21 -3.83
CA LEU A 498 19.34 -1.76 -3.66
C LEU A 498 20.41 -1.21 -2.72
N TYR A 499 20.74 -1.88 -1.60
CA TYR A 499 21.87 -1.46 -0.76
C TYR A 499 23.20 -1.56 -1.52
N LYS A 500 23.44 -2.66 -2.29
CA LYS A 500 24.61 -2.80 -3.15
C LYS A 500 24.70 -1.71 -4.23
N LEU A 501 23.56 -1.21 -4.71
CA LEU A 501 23.49 -0.14 -5.72
C LEU A 501 23.85 1.22 -5.11
N GLY A 502 23.38 1.50 -3.89
CA GLY A 502 23.66 2.75 -3.16
C GLY A 502 25.10 2.87 -2.64
N LEU A 503 25.71 1.77 -2.19
CA LEU A 503 27.08 1.77 -1.65
C LEU A 503 28.15 2.04 -2.72
N LYS A 504 27.93 1.63 -3.98
CA LYS A 504 28.80 1.87 -5.16
C LYS A 504 28.80 3.32 -5.67
N GLN A 505 28.84 4.26 -4.73
CA GLN A 505 28.97 5.71 -4.93
C GLN A 505 29.58 6.42 -3.72
N GLN A 506 29.91 5.67 -2.66
CA GLN A 506 30.71 6.12 -1.52
C GLN A 506 32.17 5.61 -1.64
N GLU A 507 32.38 4.59 -2.46
CA GLU A 507 33.63 4.24 -3.16
C GLU A 507 33.76 5.08 -4.46
#